data_AF-A0A7C4I5K9-F1
#
_entry.id   AF-A0A7C4I5K9-F1
#
_cell.length_a   1.000
_cell.length_b   1.000
_cell.length_c   1.000
_cell.angle_alpha   90.00
_cell.angle_beta   90.00
_cell.angle_gamma   90.00
#
_symmetry.space_group_name_H-M   'P 1'
#
loop_
_entity.id
_entity.type
_entity.pdbx_description
1 polymer ?
#
loop_
_entity_poly.entity_id
_entity_poly.type
_entity_poly.pdbx_seq_one_letter_code
_entity_poly.pdbx_strand_id
1 'polypeptide(L)'
;MRRPSATQLAIAAAVVSWMISFYIHHPLVEGNIYSDVASFWWREENLQRGELPCIQYFFEYPPSACLLVYASRLLGGVSITGYYVAFSLLSLPAFIAIAICLSRLAGLPGSFFILAPSMVVY
;
A
#
# COMPACT_ATOMS: atom_id res chain seq x y z
N MET A 1 18.43 -12.99 -28.89
CA MET A 1 17.50 -12.74 -27.78
C MET A 1 16.60 -11.56 -28.14
N ARG A 2 15.27 -11.66 -27.96
CA ARG A 2 14.34 -10.52 -28.22
C ARG A 2 14.43 -9.52 -27.07
N ARG A 3 14.41 -8.22 -27.39
CA ARG A 3 14.35 -7.16 -26.36
C ARG A 3 12.96 -7.14 -25.72
N PRO A 4 12.86 -6.92 -24.39
CA PRO A 4 11.56 -6.83 -23.72
C PRO A 4 10.79 -5.59 -24.18
N SER A 5 9.46 -5.69 -24.22
CA SER A 5 8.57 -4.57 -24.54
C SER A 5 8.47 -3.59 -23.38
N ALA A 6 8.01 -2.36 -23.65
CA ALA A 6 7.79 -1.34 -22.62
C ALA A 6 6.82 -1.83 -21.52
N THR A 7 5.78 -2.58 -21.89
CA THR A 7 4.84 -3.18 -20.93
C THR A 7 5.48 -4.26 -20.08
N GLN A 8 6.33 -5.12 -20.66
CA GLN A 8 7.08 -6.12 -19.88
C GLN A 8 8.00 -5.45 -18.85
N LEU A 9 8.68 -4.37 -19.26
CA LEU A 9 9.53 -3.59 -18.35
C LEU A 9 8.71 -2.86 -17.29
N ALA A 10 7.56 -2.28 -17.63
CA ALA A 10 6.67 -1.62 -16.66
C ALA A 10 6.14 -2.60 -15.61
N ILE A 11 5.71 -3.80 -16.02
CA ILE A 11 5.23 -4.83 -15.08
C ILE A 11 6.37 -5.30 -14.18
N ALA A 12 7.56 -5.54 -14.74
CA ALA A 12 8.73 -5.91 -13.94
C ALA A 12 9.08 -4.83 -12.90
N ALA A 13 9.09 -3.56 -13.31
CA ALA A 13 9.31 -2.43 -12.42
C ALA A 13 8.22 -2.35 -11.34
N ALA A 14 6.95 -2.58 -11.68
CA ALA A 14 5.84 -2.59 -10.72
C ALA A 14 6.01 -3.68 -9.65
N VAL A 15 6.38 -4.90 -10.07
CA VAL A 15 6.61 -6.02 -9.15
C VAL A 15 7.79 -5.72 -8.23
N VAL A 16 8.90 -5.19 -8.77
CA VAL A 16 10.06 -4.82 -7.96
C VAL A 16 9.73 -3.71 -6.97
N SER A 17 9.06 -2.64 -7.41
CA SER A 17 8.59 -1.57 -6.51
C SER A 17 7.67 -2.11 -5.42
N TRP A 18 6.75 -2.99 -5.78
CA TRP A 18 5.85 -3.65 -4.83
C TRP A 18 6.63 -4.51 -3.82
N MET A 19 7.59 -5.32 -4.26
CA MET A 19 8.41 -6.16 -3.37
C MET A 19 9.24 -5.33 -2.39
N ILE A 20 9.86 -4.25 -2.87
CA ILE A 20 10.62 -3.33 -2.03
C ILE A 20 9.69 -2.67 -1.03
N SER A 21 8.55 -2.15 -1.48
CA SER A 21 7.54 -1.49 -0.62
C SER A 21 7.00 -2.46 0.44
N PHE A 22 6.65 -3.69 0.05
CA PHE A 22 6.23 -4.75 0.98
C PHE A 22 7.27 -4.98 2.08
N TYR A 23 8.55 -5.05 1.72
CA TYR A 23 9.63 -5.30 2.67
C TYR A 23 9.88 -4.12 3.62
N ILE A 24 10.12 -2.90 3.09
CA ILE A 24 10.53 -1.74 3.91
C ILE A 24 9.44 -1.26 4.86
N HIS A 25 8.18 -1.60 4.58
CA HIS A 25 7.02 -1.26 5.40
C HIS A 25 6.55 -2.41 6.29
N HIS A 26 7.17 -3.59 6.19
CA HIS A 26 6.74 -4.73 6.98
C HIS A 26 6.96 -4.46 8.49
N PRO A 27 5.97 -4.74 9.36
CA PRO A 27 6.02 -4.36 10.78
C PRO A 27 7.15 -5.04 11.57
N LEU A 28 7.68 -6.16 11.06
CA LEU A 28 8.80 -6.88 11.68
C LEU A 28 10.19 -6.42 11.22
N VAL A 29 10.28 -5.50 10.26
CA VAL A 29 11.56 -4.94 9.82
C VAL A 29 11.94 -3.78 10.73
N GLU A 30 13.12 -3.85 11.35
CA GLU A 30 13.64 -2.75 12.18
C GLU A 30 13.89 -1.50 11.34
N GLY A 31 13.51 -0.33 11.86
CA GLY A 31 13.60 0.92 11.10
C GLY A 31 12.61 1.00 9.94
N ASN A 32 11.53 0.22 9.97
CA ASN A 32 10.47 0.32 8.98
C ASN A 32 9.93 1.75 8.89
N ILE A 33 9.49 2.11 7.69
CA ILE A 33 8.79 3.38 7.46
C ILE A 33 7.33 3.14 7.83
N TYR A 34 6.94 3.51 9.05
CA TYR A 34 5.55 3.37 9.48
C TYR A 34 4.63 4.25 8.64
N SER A 35 3.65 3.62 8.01
CA SER A 35 2.45 4.33 7.56
C SER A 35 1.62 4.72 8.78
N ASP A 36 1.06 5.92 8.78
CA ASP A 36 0.02 6.38 9.71
C ASP A 36 -1.19 5.44 9.75
N VAL A 37 -1.49 4.68 8.68
CA VAL A 37 -2.46 3.57 8.70
C VAL A 37 -2.06 2.48 9.68
N ALA A 38 -0.78 2.13 9.71
CA ALA A 38 -0.27 1.14 10.65
C ALA A 38 -0.34 1.65 12.09
N SER A 39 -0.16 2.96 12.31
CA SER A 39 -0.27 3.58 13.63
C SER A 39 -1.64 3.35 14.28
N PHE A 40 -2.69 3.16 13.48
CA PHE A 40 -4.03 2.83 13.96
C PHE A 40 -4.07 1.52 14.74
N TRP A 41 -3.21 0.55 14.43
CA TRP A 41 -3.18 -0.74 15.16
C TRP A 41 -2.73 -0.61 16.61
N TRP A 42 -2.06 0.47 16.99
CA TRP A 42 -1.67 0.78 18.38
C TRP A 42 -2.69 1.63 19.14
N ARG A 43 -3.81 2.00 18.51
CA ARG A 43 -4.87 2.85 19.09
C ARG A 43 -6.06 2.01 19.56
N GLU A 44 -5.82 0.98 20.37
CA GLU A 44 -6.87 0.09 20.86
C GLU A 44 -7.89 0.82 21.76
N GLU A 45 -7.43 1.68 22.65
CA GLU A 45 -8.30 2.45 23.56
C GLU A 45 -9.29 3.33 22.81
N ASN A 46 -8.83 3.91 21.71
CA ASN A 46 -9.59 4.75 20.80
C ASN A 46 -10.70 3.95 20.08
N LEU A 47 -10.36 2.74 19.62
CA LEU A 47 -11.31 1.81 19.02
C LEU A 47 -12.44 1.44 20.01
N GLN A 48 -12.07 1.17 21.27
CA GLN A 48 -13.02 0.79 22.34
C GLN A 48 -14.00 1.91 22.69
N ARG A 49 -13.61 3.17 22.47
CA ARG A 49 -14.48 4.35 22.64
C ARG A 49 -15.37 4.61 21.42
N GLY A 50 -15.26 3.81 20.36
CA GLY A 50 -16.02 3.99 19.12
C GLY A 50 -15.53 5.19 18.29
N GLU A 51 -14.31 5.66 18.52
CA GLU A 51 -13.74 6.78 17.79
C GLU A 51 -13.30 6.34 16.39
N LEU A 52 -13.50 7.20 15.40
CA LEU A 52 -13.28 6.93 13.98
C LEU A 52 -11.97 7.58 13.49
N PRO A 53 -11.14 6.85 12.72
CA PRO A 53 -9.85 7.31 12.21
C PRO A 53 -9.87 8.71 11.60
N CYS A 54 -10.80 9.01 10.70
CA CYS A 54 -10.85 10.27 9.95
C CYS A 54 -11.49 11.46 10.69
N ILE A 55 -12.08 11.26 11.87
CA ILE A 55 -12.86 12.31 12.56
C ILE A 55 -12.14 12.74 13.83
N GLN A 56 -11.69 11.78 14.64
CA GLN A 56 -11.06 12.04 15.93
C GLN A 56 -9.53 12.03 15.87
N TYR A 57 -8.97 11.39 14.86
CA TYR A 57 -7.53 11.37 14.59
C TYR A 57 -7.35 12.09 13.26
N PHE A 58 -6.33 12.92 13.13
CA PHE A 58 -6.07 13.56 11.85
C PHE A 58 -5.48 12.52 10.89
N PHE A 59 -6.32 11.62 10.39
CA PHE A 59 -5.96 10.59 9.43
C PHE A 59 -6.15 11.17 8.04
N GLU A 60 -5.05 11.42 7.34
CA GLU A 60 -5.00 12.28 6.14
C GLU A 60 -5.69 11.67 4.91
N TYR A 61 -6.21 10.46 5.04
CA TYR A 61 -6.79 9.66 3.98
C TYR A 61 -8.24 10.05 3.66
N PRO A 62 -8.72 9.73 2.44
CA PRO A 62 -10.13 9.84 2.11
C PRO A 62 -11.01 9.03 3.09
N PRO A 63 -12.23 9.50 3.41
CA PRO A 63 -13.14 8.82 4.34
C PRO A 63 -13.38 7.33 4.05
N SER A 64 -13.35 6.94 2.77
CA SER A 64 -13.49 5.54 2.36
C SER A 64 -12.33 4.66 2.83
N ALA A 65 -11.09 5.15 2.78
CA ALA A 65 -9.93 4.42 3.29
C ALA A 65 -10.01 4.27 4.81
N CYS A 66 -10.41 5.32 5.53
CA CYS A 66 -10.69 5.25 6.97
C CYS A 66 -11.70 4.18 7.33
N LEU A 67 -12.83 4.13 6.62
CA LEU A 67 -13.87 3.14 6.87
C LEU A 67 -13.34 1.72 6.65
N LEU A 68 -12.58 1.49 5.58
CA LEU A 68 -11.99 0.19 5.29
C LEU A 68 -10.96 -0.22 6.34
N VAL A 69 -10.10 0.70 6.76
CA VAL A 69 -9.11 0.47 7.83
C VAL A 69 -9.82 0.14 9.15
N TYR A 70 -10.82 0.95 9.53
CA TYR A 70 -11.61 0.73 10.74
C TYR A 70 -12.34 -0.62 10.70
N ALA A 71 -13.03 -0.93 9.60
CA ALA A 71 -13.72 -2.20 9.42
C ALA A 71 -12.76 -3.39 9.43
N SER A 72 -11.58 -3.26 8.79
CA SER A 72 -10.56 -4.31 8.80
C SER A 72 -10.03 -4.59 10.20
N ARG A 73 -9.89 -3.56 11.05
CA ARG A 73 -9.46 -3.71 12.44
C ARG A 73 -10.52 -4.34 13.33
N LEU A 74 -11.79 -4.01 13.11
CA LEU A 74 -12.92 -4.59 13.84
C LEU A 74 -13.18 -6.05 13.44
N LEU A 75 -13.16 -6.34 12.14
CA LEU A 75 -13.52 -7.67 11.61
C LEU A 75 -12.33 -8.63 11.56
N GLY A 76 -11.13 -8.11 11.27
CA GLY A 76 -9.89 -8.89 11.10
C GLY A 76 -9.03 -9.00 12.37
N GLY A 77 -9.38 -8.27 13.43
CA GLY A 77 -8.71 -8.34 14.73
C GLY A 77 -7.38 -7.58 14.82
N VAL A 78 -6.58 -7.92 15.83
CA VAL A 78 -5.42 -7.12 16.28
C VAL A 78 -4.13 -7.36 15.49
N SER A 79 -4.12 -8.29 14.53
CA SER A 79 -2.89 -8.69 13.83
C SER A 79 -2.47 -7.64 12.80
N ILE A 80 -1.53 -6.77 13.20
CA ILE A 80 -0.94 -5.78 12.29
C ILE A 80 -0.22 -6.45 11.10
N THR A 81 0.46 -7.56 11.34
CA THR A 81 1.13 -8.34 10.28
C THR A 81 0.11 -8.90 9.29
N GLY A 82 -1.01 -9.44 9.79
CA GLY A 82 -2.08 -9.97 8.93
C GLY A 82 -2.68 -8.88 8.05
N TYR A 83 -2.97 -7.72 8.63
CA TYR A 83 -3.42 -6.54 7.88
C TYR A 83 -2.41 -6.15 6.79
N TYR A 84 -1.13 -6.03 7.14
CA TYR A 84 -0.07 -5.62 6.21
C TYR A 84 0.05 -6.57 5.02
N VAL A 85 0.14 -7.88 5.30
CA VAL A 85 0.26 -8.90 4.26
C VAL A 85 -0.96 -8.88 3.34
N ALA A 86 -2.16 -8.80 3.89
CA ALA A 86 -3.38 -8.74 3.09
C ALA A 86 -3.43 -7.48 2.22
N PHE A 87 -3.16 -6.31 2.81
CA PHE A 87 -3.15 -5.04 2.08
C PHE A 87 -2.14 -5.04 0.94
N SER A 88 -0.91 -5.52 1.19
CA SER A 88 0.11 -5.62 0.16
C SER A 88 -0.27 -6.61 -0.95
N LEU A 89 -0.84 -7.77 -0.63
CA LEU A 89 -1.31 -8.70 -1.66
C LEU A 89 -2.43 -8.09 -2.52
N LEU A 90 -3.33 -7.33 -1.92
CA LEU A 90 -4.41 -6.62 -2.63
C LEU A 90 -3.89 -5.45 -3.49
N SER A 91 -2.76 -4.85 -3.14
CA SER A 91 -2.18 -3.73 -3.90
C SER A 91 -1.44 -4.17 -5.16
N LEU A 92 -0.94 -5.41 -5.23
CA LEU A 92 -0.18 -5.91 -6.38
C LEU A 92 -0.97 -5.85 -7.71
N PRO A 93 -2.24 -6.31 -7.79
CA PRO A 93 -3.04 -6.15 -9.00
C PRO A 93 -3.21 -4.68 -9.42
N ALA A 94 -3.38 -3.77 -8.46
CA ALA A 94 -3.49 -2.33 -8.75
C ALA A 94 -2.19 -1.78 -9.33
N PHE A 95 -1.04 -2.17 -8.78
CA PHE A 95 0.28 -1.83 -9.31
C PHE A 95 0.48 -2.32 -10.75
N ILE A 96 0.11 -3.56 -11.03
CA ILE A 96 0.18 -4.13 -12.38
C ILE A 96 -0.74 -3.36 -13.34
N ALA A 97 -1.96 -3.04 -12.92
CA ALA A 97 -2.91 -2.27 -13.73
C ALA A 97 -2.37 -0.87 -14.06
N ILE A 98 -1.85 -0.15 -13.06
CA ILE A 98 -1.23 1.17 -13.26
C ILE A 98 -0.05 1.08 -14.21
N ALA A 99 0.83 0.08 -14.06
CA ALA A 99 1.98 -0.12 -14.92
C ALA A 99 1.59 -0.36 -16.38
N ILE A 100 0.55 -1.16 -16.63
CA ILE A 100 0.01 -1.38 -17.98
C ILE A 100 -0.52 -0.07 -18.55
N CYS A 101 -1.32 0.69 -17.79
CA CYS A 101 -1.86 1.99 -18.20
C CYS A 101 -0.74 2.99 -18.54
N LEU A 102 0.25 3.15 -17.66
CA LEU A 102 1.39 4.04 -17.88
C LEU A 102 2.21 3.63 -19.10
N SER A 103 2.44 2.34 -19.31
CA SER A 103 3.16 1.85 -20.50
C SER A 103 2.42 2.17 -21.80
N ARG A 104 1.07 2.22 -21.77
CA ARG A 104 0.23 2.54 -22.93
C ARG A 104 0.14 4.04 -23.19
N LEU A 105 0.12 4.85 -22.13
CA LEU A 105 0.00 6.30 -22.22
C LEU A 105 1.33 6.99 -22.52
N ALA A 106 2.42 6.52 -21.91
CA ALA A 106 3.72 7.18 -21.93
C ALA A 106 4.88 6.31 -22.46
N GLY A 107 4.60 5.09 -22.91
CA GLY A 107 5.62 4.19 -23.45
C GLY A 107 6.67 3.76 -22.41
N LEU A 108 7.92 3.64 -22.85
CA LEU A 108 9.05 3.25 -21.99
C LEU A 108 9.32 4.25 -20.84
N PRO A 109 9.24 5.59 -21.05
CA PRO A 109 9.29 6.56 -19.95
C PRO A 109 8.28 6.29 -18.84
N GLY A 110 7.07 5.82 -19.21
CA GLY A 110 6.02 5.43 -18.26
C GLY A 110 6.47 4.40 -17.22
N SER A 111 7.37 3.50 -17.60
CA SER A 111 7.93 2.48 -16.71
C SER A 111 8.79 3.04 -15.59
N PHE A 112 9.33 4.27 -15.71
CA PHE A 112 10.10 4.88 -14.62
C PHE A 112 9.21 5.52 -13.55
N PHE A 113 7.99 5.95 -13.90
CA PHE A 113 7.05 6.52 -12.93
C PHE A 113 6.51 5.48 -11.92
N ILE A 114 6.55 4.18 -12.25
CA ILE A 114 6.19 3.11 -11.32
C ILE A 114 7.31 2.82 -10.30
N LEU A 115 8.54 3.29 -10.54
CA LEU A 115 9.68 3.15 -9.63
C LEU A 115 9.65 4.18 -8.49
N ALA A 116 8.45 4.55 -8.04
CA ALA A 116 8.22 5.33 -6.84
C ALA A 116 7.83 4.36 -5.71
N PRO A 117 8.77 3.95 -4.84
CA PRO A 117 8.54 2.92 -3.81
C PRO A 117 7.57 3.35 -2.69
N SER A 118 6.95 4.53 -2.79
CA SER A 118 6.23 5.15 -1.68
C SER A 118 4.75 4.79 -1.55
N MET A 119 4.14 3.90 -2.36
CA MET A 119 2.66 3.78 -2.35
C MET A 119 2.03 2.95 -1.22
N VAL A 120 2.82 2.46 -0.25
CA VAL A 120 2.26 2.08 1.06
C VAL A 120 2.17 3.31 1.98
N VAL A 121 2.64 4.47 1.52
CA VAL A 121 2.56 5.77 2.20
C VAL A 121 1.97 6.81 1.26
N TYR A 122 0.67 7.02 1.40
CA TYR A 122 0.04 8.34 1.50
C TYR A 122 -1.36 8.15 2.03
#